data_AF-A0A925LVH9-F1
#
_entry.id   AF-A0A925LVH9-F1
#
_cell.length_a   1.000
_cell.length_b   1.000
_cell.length_c   1.000
_cell.angle_alpha   90.00
_cell.angle_beta   90.00
_cell.angle_gamma   90.00
#
_symmetry.space_group_name_H-M   'P 1'
#
loop_
_entity.id
_entity.type
_entity.pdbx_description
1 polymer ?
#
loop_
_entity_poly.entity_id
_entity_poly.type
_entity_poly.pdbx_seq_one_letter_code
_entity_poly.pdbx_strand_id
1 'polypeptide(L)' 'TARERQVLDHVVDGLSSREIAQELGVSTKTVEAHRARINDKMRADNVSHLIRMCFAYNEEHAK' A
#
# COMPACT_ATOMS: atom_id res chain seq x y z
N THR A 1 1.99 -1.19 -10.87
CA THR A 1 2.73 -2.42 -11.26
C THR A 1 2.33 -3.55 -10.33
N ALA A 2 2.63 -4.81 -10.67
CA ALA A 2 2.25 -5.97 -9.85
C ALA A 2 2.80 -5.88 -8.42
N ARG A 3 4.06 -5.48 -8.26
CA ARG A 3 4.71 -5.36 -6.95
C ARG A 3 4.17 -4.20 -6.10
N GLU A 4 3.87 -3.07 -6.73
CA GLU A 4 3.18 -1.96 -6.04
C GLU A 4 1.79 -2.36 -5.56
N ARG A 5 1.06 -3.19 -6.33
CA ARG A 5 -0.26 -3.65 -5.91
C ARG A 5 -0.20 -4.59 -4.72
N GLN A 6 0.75 -5.53 -4.71
CA GLN A 6 0.95 -6.42 -3.56
C GLN A 6 1.31 -5.65 -2.29
N VAL A 7 2.22 -4.67 -2.39
CA VAL A 7 2.54 -3.78 -1.26
C VAL A 7 1.30 -3.00 -0.80
N LEU A 8 0.48 -2.52 -1.74
CA LEU A 8 -0.76 -1.81 -1.42
C LEU A 8 -1.76 -2.70 -0.68
N ASP A 9 -2.00 -3.92 -1.15
CA ASP A 9 -2.95 -4.85 -0.54
C ASP A 9 -2.57 -5.10 0.94
N HIS A 10 -1.30 -5.41 1.21
CA HIS A 10 -0.82 -5.61 2.58
C HIS A 10 -0.88 -4.33 3.45
N VAL A 11 -0.68 -3.15 2.86
CA VAL A 11 -0.84 -1.87 3.57
C VAL A 11 -2.30 -1.65 3.97
N VAL A 12 -3.26 -2.03 3.12
CA VAL A 12 -4.69 -1.96 3.41
C VAL A 12 -5.08 -2.96 4.50
N ASP A 13 -4.43 -4.13 4.53
CA ASP A 13 -4.57 -5.13 5.59
C ASP A 13 -3.95 -4.68 6.94
N GLY A 14 -3.30 -3.51 6.97
CA GLY A 14 -2.73 -2.92 8.18
C GLY A 14 -1.34 -3.44 8.55
N LEU A 15 -0.67 -4.17 7.65
CA LEU A 15 0.66 -4.70 7.88
C LEU A 15 1.71 -3.58 7.89
N SER A 16 2.69 -3.70 8.78
CA SER A 16 3.82 -2.78 8.84
C SER A 16 4.80 -3.02 7.68
N SER A 17 5.60 -2.01 7.30
CA SER A 17 6.63 -2.16 6.26
C SER A 17 7.62 -3.31 6.54
N ARG A 18 7.78 -3.71 7.80
CA ARG A 18 8.61 -4.85 8.22
C ARG A 18 7.95 -6.18 7.90
N GLU A 19 6.67 -6.32 8.20
CA GLU A 19 5.89 -7.53 7.92
C GLU A 19 5.74 -7.72 6.41
N ILE A 20 5.44 -6.64 5.67
CA ILE A 20 5.36 -6.66 4.20
C ILE A 20 6.70 -7.08 3.58
N ALA A 21 7.81 -6.58 4.13
CA ALA A 21 9.14 -6.97 3.68
C ALA A 21 9.42 -8.46 3.90
N GLN A 22 8.98 -9.01 5.03
CA GLN A 22 9.09 -10.44 5.32
C GLN A 22 8.20 -11.28 4.39
N GLU A 23 6.94 -10.89 4.16
CA GLU A 23 6.03 -11.61 3.26
C GLU A 23 6.50 -11.60 1.81
N LEU A 24 6.94 -10.44 1.32
CA LEU A 24 7.36 -10.29 -0.08
C LEU A 24 8.80 -10.73 -0.34
N GLY A 25 9.56 -11.09 0.70
CA GLY A 25 10.97 -11.48 0.61
C GLY A 25 11.87 -10.35 0.12
N VAL A 26 11.57 -9.11 0.49
CA VAL A 26 12.32 -7.91 0.08
C VAL A 26 12.82 -7.12 1.29
N SER A 27 13.68 -6.13 1.06
CA SER A 27 14.09 -5.23 2.15
C SER A 27 12.98 -4.25 2.52
N THR A 28 12.94 -3.83 3.78
CA THR A 28 12.03 -2.74 4.23
C THR A 28 12.22 -1.47 3.40
N LYS A 29 13.46 -1.15 3.02
CA LYS A 29 13.79 -0.03 2.14
C LYS A 29 13.13 -0.17 0.75
N THR A 30 13.03 -1.39 0.24
CA THR A 30 12.31 -1.68 -1.02
C THR A 30 10.82 -1.42 -0.87
N VAL A 31 10.21 -1.84 0.24
CA VAL A 31 8.79 -1.56 0.55
C VAL A 31 8.52 -0.07 0.63
N GLU A 32 9.35 0.69 1.34
CA GLU A 32 9.25 2.15 1.44
C GLU A 32 9.34 2.82 0.04
N ALA A 33 10.25 2.35 -0.82
CA ALA A 33 10.37 2.86 -2.19
C ALA A 33 9.15 2.50 -3.06
N HIS A 34 8.47 1.39 -2.81
CA HIS A 34 7.19 1.10 -3.45
C HIS A 34 6.08 1.99 -2.91
N ARG A 35 5.98 2.18 -1.58
CA ARG A 35 5.00 3.07 -0.95
C ARG A 35 5.10 4.51 -1.45
N ALA A 36 6.32 5.05 -1.59
CA ALA A 36 6.52 6.38 -2.15
C ALA A 36 5.98 6.51 -3.59
N ARG A 37 6.20 5.49 -4.44
CA ARG A 37 5.66 5.47 -5.81
C ARG A 37 4.14 5.29 -5.84
N ILE A 38 3.59 4.49 -4.92
CA ILE A 38 2.15 4.29 -4.80
C ILE A 38 1.49 5.60 -4.36
N ASN A 39 2.04 6.29 -3.35
CA ASN A 39 1.58 7.61 -2.91
C ASN A 39 1.58 8.62 -4.05
N ASP A 40 2.66 8.69 -4.83
CA ASP A 40 2.77 9.59 -5.98
C ASP A 40 1.71 9.28 -7.05
N LYS A 41 1.52 7.99 -7.39
CA LYS A 41 0.51 7.55 -8.37
C LYS A 41 -0.92 7.78 -7.92
N MET A 42 -1.20 7.54 -6.64
CA MET A 42 -2.53 7.70 -6.05
C MET A 42 -2.80 9.15 -5.61
N ARG A 43 -1.78 10.04 -5.71
CA ARG A 43 -1.82 11.41 -5.18
C ARG A 43 -2.20 11.47 -3.69
N ALA A 44 -1.71 10.51 -2.92
CA ALA A 44 -1.95 10.41 -1.49
C ALA A 44 -0.76 11.01 -0.72
N ASP A 45 -1.04 11.90 0.22
CA ASP A 45 -0.01 12.59 1.02
C ASP A 45 0.74 11.66 1.99
N ASN A 46 0.08 10.61 2.46
CA ASN A 46 0.66 9.65 3.41
C ASN A 46 -0.09 8.32 3.38
N VAL A 47 0.44 7.32 4.08
CA VAL A 47 -0.17 5.99 4.07
C VAL A 47 -1.59 5.97 4.64
N SER A 48 -1.90 6.80 5.64
CA SER A 48 -3.24 6.86 6.22
C SER A 48 -4.24 7.44 5.22
N HIS A 49 -3.84 8.44 4.44
CA HIS A 49 -4.63 8.95 3.32
C HIS A 49 -4.87 7.83 2.30
N LEU A 50 -3.83 7.07 1.97
CA LEU A 50 -3.89 5.98 1.01
C LEU A 50 -4.82 4.84 1.45
N ILE A 51 -4.73 4.44 2.72
CA ILE A 51 -5.62 3.46 3.35
C ILE A 51 -7.07 3.95 3.29
N ARG A 52 -7.32 5.21 3.64
CA ARG A 52 -8.67 5.80 3.59
C ARG A 52 -9.25 5.82 2.18
N MET A 53 -8.43 6.14 1.16
CA MET A 53 -8.84 6.09 -0.24
C MET A 53 -9.21 4.67 -0.67
N CYS A 54 -8.43 3.66 -0.25
CA CYS A 54 -8.73 2.26 -0.55
C CYS A 54 -10.01 1.77 0.12
N PHE A 55 -10.26 2.14 1.38
CA PHE A 55 -11.52 1.81 2.05
C PHE A 55 -12.73 2.47 1.38
N ALA A 56 -12.64 3.77 1.05
CA ALA A 56 -13.70 4.47 0.33
C ALA A 56 -13.99 3.83 -1.05
N TYR A 57 -12.94 3.46 -1.78
CA TYR A 57 -13.06 2.74 -3.04
C TYR A 57 -13.74 1.37 -2.88
N ASN A 58 -13.35 0.60 -1.86
CA ASN A 58 -13.97 -0.71 -1.60
C ASN A 58 -15.44 -0.60 -1.20
N GLU A 59 -15.84 0.45 -0.46
CA GLU A 59 -17.24 0.68 -0.09
C GLU A 59 -18.12 1.13 -1.28
N GLU A 60 -17.57 1.91 -2.21
CA GLU A 60 -18.27 2.32 -3.44
C GLU A 60 -18.45 1.18 -4.44
N HIS A 61 -17.52 0.23 -4.47
CA HIS A 61 -17.55 -0.92 -5.39
C HIS A 61 -18.14 -2.21 -4.78
N ALA A 62 -18.49 -2.20 -3.49
CA ALA A 62 -19.22 -3.30 -2.83
C ALA A 62 -20.76 -3.16 -2.96
N LYS A 63 -21.25 -2.17 -3.70
CA LYS A 63 -22.66 -1.99 -4.09
C LYS A 63 -22.89 -2.39 -5.54
#